data_AF-A0A3C1NHS1-F1
#
_entry.id   AF-A0A3C1NHS1-F1
#
_cell.length_a   1.000
_cell.length_b   1.000
_cell.length_c   1.000
_cell.angle_alpha   90.00
_cell.angle_beta   90.00
_cell.angle_gamma   90.00
#
_symmetry.space_group_name_H-M   'P 1'
#
loop_
_entity.id
_entity.type
_entity.pdbx_description
1 polymer ?
#
loop_
_entity_poly.entity_id
_entity_poly.type
_entity_poly.pdbx_seq_one_letter_code
_entity_poly.pdbx_strand_id
1 'polypeptide(L)' 'MVEFSGLKDWQDIRGRLMNVAGIQALEVNSLSARTASITFDYAGSLDRLQTVLNQSGFRLEDRDGNFVLSTR' A
#
# COMPACT_ATOMS: atom_id res chain seq x y z
N MET A 1 5.84 -4.17 -0.27
CA MET A 1 6.68 -2.99 0.06
C MET A 1 6.02 -1.74 -0.50
N VAL A 2 6.14 -0.60 0.17
CA VAL A 2 5.66 0.71 -0.30
C VAL A 2 6.85 1.61 -0.59
N GLU A 3 6.84 2.30 -1.73
CA GLU A 3 7.86 3.29 -2.12
C GLU A 3 7.30 4.72 -1.93
N PHE A 4 8.13 5.63 -1.39
CA PHE A 4 7.73 7.03 -1.17
C PHE A 4 8.94 7.98 -1.18
N SER A 5 8.67 9.28 -1.35
CA SER A 5 9.70 10.32 -1.52
C SER A 5 10.26 10.86 -0.20
N GLY A 6 9.54 10.68 0.91
CA GLY A 6 9.97 11.05 2.26
C GLY A 6 8.90 10.79 3.31
N LEU A 7 9.18 11.13 4.59
CA LEU A 7 8.28 10.83 5.70
C LEU A 7 6.89 11.47 5.59
N LYS A 8 6.80 12.68 5.01
CA LYS A 8 5.51 13.34 4.77
C LYS A 8 4.66 12.54 3.77
N ASP A 9 5.26 12.15 2.66
CA ASP A 9 4.63 11.33 1.62
C ASP A 9 4.18 9.98 2.19
N TRP A 10 5.02 9.35 3.03
CA TRP A 10 4.64 8.15 3.77
C TRP A 10 3.40 8.34 4.66
N GLN A 11 3.31 9.43 5.42
CA GLN A 11 2.14 9.71 6.26
C GLN A 11 0.87 9.85 5.43
N ASP A 12 0.95 10.55 4.29
CA ASP A 12 -0.17 10.74 3.37
C ASP A 12 -0.59 9.40 2.75
N ILE A 13 0.36 8.56 2.32
CA ILE A 13 0.10 7.21 1.80
C ILE A 13 -0.58 6.33 2.86
N ARG A 14 -0.03 6.28 4.08
CA ARG A 14 -0.59 5.48 5.17
C ARG A 14 -2.02 5.92 5.50
N GLY A 15 -2.26 7.23 5.56
CA GLY A 15 -3.60 7.79 5.77
C GLY A 15 -4.58 7.36 4.67
N ARG A 16 -4.16 7.42 3.40
CA ARG A 16 -4.97 6.98 2.27
C ARG A 16 -5.23 5.46 2.27
N LEU A 17 -4.23 4.64 2.61
CA LEU A 17 -4.38 3.18 2.71
C LEU A 17 -5.40 2.77 3.79
N MET A 18 -5.39 3.44 4.94
CA MET A 18 -6.39 3.21 5.99
C MET A 18 -7.82 3.55 5.56
N ASN A 19 -7.99 4.36 4.50
CA ASN A 19 -9.28 4.72 3.94
C ASN A 19 -9.68 3.84 2.73
N VAL A 20 -8.86 2.88 2.33
CA VAL A 20 -9.18 1.93 1.25
C VAL A 20 -10.24 0.96 1.76
N ALA A 21 -11.37 0.92 1.06
CA ALA A 21 -12.47 0.04 1.42
C ALA A 21 -12.04 -1.43 1.39
N GLY A 22 -12.24 -2.13 2.50
CA GLY A 22 -11.90 -3.55 2.67
C GLY A 22 -10.54 -3.82 3.28
N ILE A 23 -9.68 -2.80 3.47
CA ILE A 23 -8.50 -2.93 4.34
C ILE A 23 -8.98 -2.90 5.79
N GLN A 24 -8.71 -3.98 6.53
CA GLN A 24 -9.16 -4.15 7.92
C GLN A 24 -8.07 -3.80 8.93
N ALA A 25 -6.84 -4.19 8.63
CA ALA A 25 -5.65 -3.93 9.44
C ALA A 25 -4.50 -3.53 8.53
N LEU A 26 -3.67 -2.60 8.98
CA LEU A 26 -2.43 -2.18 8.31
C LEU A 26 -1.32 -2.16 9.35
N GLU A 27 -0.39 -3.09 9.21
CA GLU A 27 0.79 -3.23 10.05
C GLU A 27 2.02 -2.72 9.30
N VAL A 28 2.86 -1.96 10.01
CA VAL A 28 4.13 -1.47 9.48
C VAL A 28 5.23 -2.30 10.09
N ASN A 29 5.78 -3.22 9.30
CA ASN A 29 6.83 -4.15 9.74
C ASN A 29 8.19 -3.47 9.83
N SER A 30 8.48 -2.56 8.90
CA SER A 30 9.71 -1.75 8.90
C SER A 30 9.50 -0.45 8.15
N LEU A 31 10.24 0.59 8.54
CA LEU A 31 10.20 1.91 7.93
C LEU A 31 11.61 2.45 7.73
N SER A 32 11.90 2.92 6.53
CA SER A 32 13.13 3.59 6.15
C SER A 32 12.85 5.03 5.68
N ALA A 33 13.89 5.73 5.21
CA ALA A 33 13.74 7.09 4.67
C ALA A 33 12.92 7.15 3.37
N ARG A 34 12.79 6.04 2.63
CA ARG A 34 12.15 5.99 1.29
C ARG A 34 11.22 4.80 1.05
N THR A 35 11.20 3.83 1.98
CA THR A 35 10.40 2.61 1.84
C THR A 35 9.78 2.19 3.15
N ALA A 36 8.66 1.48 3.07
CA ALA A 36 8.06 0.78 4.20
C ALA A 36 7.72 -0.66 3.81
N SER A 37 8.02 -1.60 4.70
CA SER A 37 7.43 -2.94 4.62
C SER A 37 6.12 -2.93 5.40
N ILE A 38 5.03 -3.30 4.73
CA ILE A 38 3.69 -3.35 5.33
C ILE A 38 3.05 -4.71 5.09
N THR A 39 2.20 -5.10 6.02
CA THR A 39 1.22 -6.18 5.87
C THR A 39 -0.16 -5.56 6.06
N PHE A 40 -1.14 -5.96 5.25
CA PHE A 40 -2.52 -5.58 5.50
C PHE A 40 -3.46 -6.73 5.18
N ASP A 41 -4.55 -6.80 5.94
CA ASP A 41 -5.62 -7.75 5.71
C ASP A 41 -6.66 -7.10 4.80
N TYR A 42 -7.01 -7.79 3.72
CA TYR A 42 -8.02 -7.35 2.77
C TYR A 42 -9.17 -8.35 2.68
N ALA A 43 -10.39 -7.88 2.90
CA ALA A 43 -11.59 -8.68 2.76
C ALA A 43 -12.02 -8.80 1.28
N GLY A 44 -11.38 -9.69 0.54
CA GLY A 44 -11.75 -9.99 -0.85
C GLY A 44 -10.64 -10.72 -1.63
N SER A 45 -10.83 -10.84 -2.95
CA SER A 45 -9.83 -11.41 -3.85
C SER A 45 -8.74 -10.39 -4.22
N LEU A 46 -7.60 -10.90 -4.70
CA LEU A 46 -6.49 -10.08 -5.19
C LEU A 46 -6.91 -9.15 -6.34
N ASP A 47 -7.74 -9.60 -7.28
CA ASP A 47 -8.23 -8.76 -8.38
C ASP A 47 -9.06 -7.56 -7.89
N ARG A 48 -9.88 -7.80 -6.85
CA ARG A 48 -10.68 -6.74 -6.23
C ARG A 48 -9.77 -5.77 -5.48
N LEU A 49 -8.77 -6.27 -4.76
CA LEU A 49 -7.77 -5.45 -4.09
C LEU A 49 -7.06 -4.52 -5.08
N GLN A 50 -6.55 -5.06 -6.19
CA GLN A 50 -5.90 -4.28 -7.24
C GLN A 50 -6.84 -3.20 -7.79
N THR A 51 -8.11 -3.54 -8.04
CA THR A 51 -9.13 -2.59 -8.51
C THR A 51 -9.34 -1.44 -7.53
N VAL A 52 -9.54 -1.75 -6.25
CA VAL A 52 -9.79 -0.70 -5.23
C VAL A 52 -8.54 0.14 -5.00
N LEU A 53 -7.35 -0.45 -4.92
CA LEU A 53 -6.09 0.29 -4.82
C LEU A 53 -5.91 1.25 -6.01
N ASN A 54 -6.16 0.78 -7.23
CA ASN A 54 -6.11 1.60 -8.44
C ASN A 54 -7.10 2.78 -8.39
N GLN A 55 -8.32 2.56 -7.89
CA GLN A 55 -9.33 3.62 -7.68
C GLN A 55 -8.91 4.62 -6.59
N SER A 56 -8.19 4.15 -5.57
CA SER A 56 -7.62 4.99 -4.51
C SER A 56 -6.32 5.70 -4.92
N GLY A 57 -5.87 5.56 -6.17
CA GLY A 57 -4.69 6.24 -6.72
C GLY A 57 -3.37 5.56 -6.36
N PHE A 58 -3.41 4.30 -5.99
CA PHE A 58 -2.23 3.46 -5.82
C PHE A 58 -2.05 2.55 -7.02
N ARG A 59 -0.83 2.05 -7.21
CA ARG A 59 -0.53 0.93 -8.10
C ARG A 59 0.11 -0.17 -7.27
N LEU A 60 -0.38 -1.40 -7.45
CA LEU A 60 0.23 -2.60 -6.90
C LEU A 60 0.86 -3.39 -8.05
N GLU A 61 2.18 -3.53 -8.04
CA GLU A 61 2.95 -4.26 -9.05
C GLU A 61 3.59 -5.49 -8.39
N ASP A 62 3.62 -6.61 -9.11
CA ASP A 62 4.47 -7.75 -8.75
C ASP A 62 5.85 -7.55 -9.42
N ARG A 63 6.89 -7.40 -8.61
CA ARG A 63 8.29 -7.33 -9.05
C ARG A 63 9.03 -8.54 -8.49
N ASP A 64 9.25 -9.54 -9.34
CA ASP A 64 9.98 -10.76 -9.00
C ASP A 64 9.41 -11.52 -7.78
N GLY A 65 8.07 -11.63 -7.70
CA GLY A 65 7.37 -12.28 -6.59
C GLY A 65 7.19 -11.39 -5.36
N ASN A 66 7.58 -10.11 -5.44
CA ASN A 66 7.36 -9.13 -4.39
C ASN A 66 6.34 -8.08 -4.82
N PHE A 67 5.30 -7.91 -4.02
CA PHE A 67 4.34 -6.83 -4.23
C PHE A 67 4.94 -5.48 -3.84
N VAL A 68 5.00 -4.56 -4.80
CA VAL A 68 5.41 -3.17 -4.61
C VAL A 68 4.21 -2.26 -4.83
N LEU A 69 3.95 -1.40 -3.84
CA LEU A 69 2.91 -0.39 -3.87
C LEU A 69 3.55 0.99 -4.08
N SER A 70 3.03 1.75 -5.03
CA SER A 70 3.42 3.14 -5.28
C SER A 70 2.19 4.02 -5.51
N THR A 71 2.35 5.33 -5.33
CA THR A 71 1.36 6.31 -5.76
C THR A 71 1.40 6.46 -7.29
N ARG A 72 0.24 6.74 -7.90
CA ARG A 72 0.15 7.04 -9.35
C ARG A 72 0.61 8.45 -9.67
#